data_AF-A0A1B0G2N4-F1
#
_entry.id   AF-A0A1B0G2N4-F1
#
_cell.length_a   1.000
_cell.length_b   1.000
_cell.length_c   1.000
_cell.angle_alpha   90.00
_cell.angle_beta   90.00
_cell.angle_gamma   90.00
#
_symmetry.space_group_name_H-M   'P 1'
#
loop_
_entity.id
_entity.type
_entity.pdbx_description
1 polymer ?
#
loop_
_entity_poly.entity_id
_entity_poly.type
_entity_poly.pdbx_seq_one_letter_code
_entity_poly.pdbx_strand_id
1 'polypeptide(L)'
;MNALQLNLPLNEKSQSIFSKIPIGQFQVLATSNNSLATDYSYSLENNDLLRINGTSGEIFIRNDYKPLEKSMRYTLTAFPKDGNENLKIPHMTLEIAPLSEQEYCNNLENICFWSSVRYIILEDEATESTQEFRPRKIGTLNPRAAKYLCPYMELKYHLLNGSDLFTLQDNVLLTRQALDYESLNSTMETNLTVVVNCAIQLEANANKEFRRNLNIQIIDRNDNGPELQNRKIYYFQLTDPHFKANETIGEKIIFTDKDSIAANAYQTYRIINDTNGLVQPLCNAYETDHTGRRRSIISCQIIFARNGILSQPNYCFILEANDDTIKTNISKTVS
;
A
#
# COMPACT_ATOMS: atom_id res chain seq x y z
N MET A 1 -5.30 -8.20 -5.09
CA MET A 1 -4.89 -9.42 -4.37
C MET A 1 -3.38 -9.47 -4.31
N ASN A 2 -2.82 -9.70 -3.12
CA ASN A 2 -1.38 -9.91 -2.94
C ASN A 2 -1.09 -11.38 -3.24
N ALA A 3 -0.35 -11.62 -4.32
CA ALA A 3 -0.04 -12.96 -4.79
C ALA A 3 1.48 -13.10 -4.99
N LEU A 4 1.99 -14.25 -4.56
CA LEU A 4 3.37 -14.68 -4.71
C LEU A 4 3.38 -16.03 -5.41
N GLN A 5 4.19 -16.18 -6.44
CA GLN A 5 4.36 -17.44 -7.16
C GLN A 5 5.83 -17.85 -7.12
N LEU A 6 6.10 -19.13 -6.85
CA LEU A 6 7.43 -19.70 -7.00
C LEU A 6 7.41 -21.06 -7.70
N ASN A 7 8.47 -21.28 -8.47
CA ASN A 7 8.83 -22.60 -8.95
C ASN A 7 9.70 -23.28 -7.90
N LEU A 8 9.47 -24.55 -7.62
CA LEU A 8 10.22 -25.25 -6.60
C LEU A 8 10.41 -26.73 -6.95
N PRO A 9 11.63 -27.28 -6.88
CA PRO A 9 11.81 -28.72 -6.96
C PRO A 9 11.29 -29.34 -5.66
N LEU A 10 10.34 -30.28 -5.76
CA LEU A 10 9.80 -30.98 -4.59
C LEU A 10 10.46 -32.34 -4.45
N ASN A 11 11.62 -32.38 -3.79
CA ASN A 11 12.41 -33.59 -3.57
C ASN A 11 13.03 -33.58 -2.16
N GLU A 12 13.75 -34.65 -1.80
CA GLU A 12 14.39 -34.79 -0.49
C GLU A 12 15.35 -33.63 -0.16
N LYS A 13 16.05 -33.10 -1.17
CA LYS A 13 16.99 -31.99 -1.01
C LYS A 13 16.27 -30.70 -0.62
N SER A 14 15.22 -30.31 -1.36
CA SER A 14 14.46 -29.11 -1.04
C SER A 14 13.70 -29.25 0.27
N GLN A 15 13.17 -30.42 0.58
CA GLN A 15 12.56 -30.73 1.88
C GLN A 15 13.56 -30.56 3.03
N SER A 16 14.76 -31.13 2.91
CA SER A 16 15.81 -31.03 3.94
C SER A 16 16.22 -29.59 4.23
N ILE A 17 16.25 -28.74 3.19
CA ILE A 17 16.55 -27.31 3.28
C ILE A 17 15.37 -26.54 3.87
N PHE A 18 14.21 -26.59 3.23
CA PHE A 18 13.09 -25.70 3.53
C PHE A 18 12.20 -26.15 4.68
N SER A 19 12.45 -27.33 5.25
CA SER A 19 11.91 -27.70 6.56
C SER A 19 12.57 -26.95 7.71
N LYS A 20 13.82 -26.50 7.52
CA LYS A 20 14.66 -25.81 8.52
C LYS A 20 14.82 -24.33 8.22
N ILE A 21 14.84 -23.97 6.94
CA ILE A 21 14.98 -22.60 6.46
C ILE A 21 13.66 -22.17 5.83
N PRO A 22 13.05 -21.05 6.23
CA PRO A 22 11.78 -20.66 5.66
C PRO A 22 11.92 -20.33 4.17
N ILE A 23 10.89 -20.67 3.39
CA ILE A 23 10.72 -20.24 2.00
C ILE A 23 10.59 -18.71 1.98
N GLY A 24 9.80 -18.18 2.91
CA GLY A 24 9.52 -16.76 3.05
C GLY A 24 8.76 -16.47 4.33
N GLN A 25 8.31 -15.23 4.47
CA GLN A 25 7.61 -14.77 5.65
C GLN A 25 6.43 -13.91 5.22
N PHE A 26 5.22 -14.29 5.65
CA PHE A 26 4.04 -13.46 5.53
C PHE A 26 3.98 -12.53 6.75
N GLN A 27 4.01 -11.22 6.52
CA GLN A 27 4.07 -10.22 7.58
C GLN A 27 3.01 -9.16 7.34
N VAL A 28 2.35 -8.74 8.42
CA VAL A 28 1.51 -7.54 8.43
C VAL A 28 2.37 -6.39 8.96
N LEU A 29 2.34 -5.26 8.27
CA LEU A 29 2.97 -4.04 8.74
C LEU A 29 1.94 -3.18 9.47
N ALA A 30 2.35 -2.59 10.59
CA ALA A 30 1.53 -1.67 11.36
C ALA A 30 1.26 -0.42 10.53
N THR A 31 0.00 -0.02 10.47
CA THR A 31 -0.42 1.16 9.73
C THR A 31 0.12 2.44 10.32
N SER A 32 0.70 2.48 11.53
CA SER A 32 1.25 3.71 12.10
C SER A 32 2.69 4.02 11.67
N ASN A 33 3.51 3.03 11.35
CA ASN A 33 4.96 3.26 11.21
C ASN A 33 5.69 2.24 10.35
N ASN A 34 4.97 1.44 9.55
CA ASN A 34 5.54 0.38 8.73
C ASN A 34 6.42 -0.64 9.49
N SER A 35 6.28 -0.72 10.82
CA SER A 35 6.95 -1.74 11.63
C SER A 35 6.17 -3.05 11.58
N LEU A 36 6.78 -4.15 12.01
CA LEU A 36 6.10 -5.44 12.09
C LEU A 36 4.95 -5.37 13.09
N ALA A 37 3.73 -5.66 12.64
CA ALA A 37 2.56 -5.73 13.50
C ALA A 37 2.66 -6.97 14.42
N THR A 38 2.57 -6.75 15.73
CA THR A 38 2.75 -7.80 16.76
C THR A 38 1.44 -8.38 17.28
N ASP A 39 0.33 -7.75 16.93
CA ASP A 39 -1.06 -8.05 17.28
C ASP A 39 -1.71 -9.09 16.36
N TYR A 40 -0.97 -9.65 15.40
CA TYR A 40 -1.47 -10.69 14.50
C TYR A 40 -0.88 -12.07 14.79
N SER A 41 -1.71 -13.09 14.55
CA SER A 41 -1.34 -14.51 14.49
C SER A 41 -1.55 -15.02 13.06
N TYR A 42 -0.69 -15.92 12.61
CA TYR A 42 -0.65 -16.31 11.20
C TYR A 42 -1.17 -17.74 11.01
N SER A 43 -1.98 -17.94 9.98
CA SER A 43 -2.52 -19.25 9.61
C SER A 43 -2.33 -19.52 8.12
N LEU A 44 -2.45 -20.79 7.78
CA LEU A 44 -2.34 -21.30 6.42
C LEU A 44 -3.52 -22.24 6.15
N GLU A 45 -4.28 -21.94 5.11
CA GLU A 45 -5.28 -22.85 4.55
C GLU A 45 -4.58 -23.88 3.65
N ASN A 46 -5.03 -25.14 3.70
CA ASN A 46 -4.41 -26.31 3.06
C ASN A 46 -2.98 -26.60 3.54
N ASN A 47 -2.84 -27.59 4.43
CA ASN A 47 -1.61 -27.89 5.15
C ASN A 47 -0.87 -29.14 4.66
N ASP A 48 -1.07 -29.55 3.39
CA ASP A 48 -0.52 -30.78 2.82
C ASP A 48 0.98 -30.69 2.49
N LEU A 49 1.47 -29.52 2.04
CA LEU A 49 2.88 -29.29 1.68
C LEU A 49 3.60 -28.38 2.67
N LEU A 50 2.90 -27.34 3.13
CA LEU A 50 3.49 -26.22 3.84
C LEU A 50 3.01 -26.18 5.29
N ARG A 51 3.85 -25.59 6.14
CA ARG A 51 3.50 -25.20 7.51
C ARG A 51 3.91 -23.76 7.73
N ILE A 52 3.14 -23.05 8.55
CA ILE A 52 3.43 -21.67 8.94
C ILE A 52 3.71 -21.61 10.44
N ASN A 53 4.66 -20.77 10.85
CA ASN A 53 4.82 -20.39 12.24
C ASN A 53 3.76 -19.33 12.59
N GLY A 54 2.81 -19.67 13.46
CA GLY A 54 1.70 -18.78 13.80
C GLY A 54 2.09 -17.49 14.52
N THR A 55 3.33 -17.36 14.99
CA THR A 55 3.84 -16.13 15.61
C THR A 55 4.68 -15.30 14.65
N SER A 56 5.62 -15.93 13.93
CA SER A 56 6.54 -15.19 13.04
C SER A 56 6.01 -15.03 11.62
N GLY A 57 5.02 -15.81 11.20
CA GLY A 57 4.52 -15.84 9.81
C GLY A 57 5.49 -16.51 8.84
N GLU A 58 6.56 -17.15 9.33
CA GLU A 58 7.53 -17.88 8.50
C GLU A 58 6.93 -19.17 7.94
N ILE A 59 7.15 -19.41 6.65
CA ILE A 59 6.56 -20.51 5.89
C ILE A 59 7.65 -21.54 5.59
N PHE A 60 7.40 -22.80 5.91
CA PHE A 60 8.33 -23.92 5.74
C PHE A 60 7.68 -25.05 4.94
N ILE A 61 8.50 -25.90 4.31
CA ILE A 61 8.03 -27.20 3.80
C ILE A 61 7.85 -28.15 4.99
N ARG A 62 6.83 -29.00 4.91
CA ARG A 62 6.59 -30.06 5.89
C ARG A 62 7.53 -31.24 5.70
N ASN A 63 7.84 -31.94 6.79
CA ASN A 63 8.64 -33.16 6.73
C ASN A 63 7.84 -34.38 6.25
N ASP A 64 6.52 -34.31 6.26
CA ASP A 64 5.58 -35.38 5.93
C ASP A 64 4.71 -35.04 4.72
N TYR A 65 5.20 -34.15 3.84
CA TYR A 65 4.43 -33.72 2.68
C TYR A 65 4.23 -34.85 1.67
N LYS A 66 3.13 -34.76 0.92
CA LYS A 66 2.95 -35.55 -0.30
C LYS A 66 3.39 -34.71 -1.50
N PRO A 67 4.23 -35.25 -2.42
CA PRO A 67 4.63 -34.53 -3.63
C PRO A 67 3.42 -34.01 -4.40
N LEU A 68 3.53 -32.79 -4.91
CA LEU A 68 2.53 -32.20 -5.77
C LEU A 68 2.79 -32.58 -7.23
N GLU A 69 1.77 -33.03 -7.94
CA GLU A 69 1.84 -33.28 -9.39
C GLU A 69 1.56 -32.02 -10.22
N LYS A 70 0.87 -31.03 -9.62
CA LYS A 70 0.43 -29.80 -10.29
C LYS A 70 0.61 -28.60 -9.36
N SER A 71 0.56 -27.41 -9.94
CA SER A 71 0.60 -26.17 -9.17
C SER A 71 -0.51 -26.14 -8.13
N MET A 72 -0.17 -25.74 -6.90
CA MET A 72 -1.11 -25.63 -5.78
C MET A 72 -1.07 -24.22 -5.20
N ARG A 73 -2.26 -23.74 -4.82
CA ARG A 73 -2.47 -22.42 -4.24
C ARG A 73 -2.79 -22.54 -2.76
N TYR A 74 -2.12 -21.72 -1.97
CA TYR A 74 -2.25 -21.62 -0.53
C TYR A 74 -2.71 -20.22 -0.14
N THR A 75 -3.67 -20.14 0.78
CA THR A 75 -4.12 -18.87 1.35
C THR A 75 -3.50 -18.70 2.72
N LEU A 76 -2.73 -17.63 2.88
CA LEU A 76 -2.14 -17.20 4.13
C LEU A 76 -3.04 -16.13 4.73
N THR A 77 -3.40 -16.27 6.00
CA THR A 77 -4.31 -15.36 6.69
C THR A 77 -3.68 -14.89 7.99
N ALA A 78 -3.78 -13.60 8.28
CA ALA A 78 -3.34 -13.04 9.55
C ALA A 78 -4.56 -12.63 10.39
N PHE A 79 -4.76 -13.31 11.52
CA PHE A 79 -5.86 -13.07 12.45
C PHE A 79 -5.43 -12.18 13.61
N PRO A 80 -6.20 -11.15 13.97
CA PRO A 80 -5.99 -10.38 15.20
C PRO A 80 -5.95 -11.29 16.43
N LYS A 81 -4.92 -11.16 17.28
CA LYS A 81 -4.74 -11.99 18.48
C LYS A 81 -5.85 -11.80 19.51
N ASP A 82 -6.33 -10.57 19.67
CA ASP A 82 -7.32 -10.23 20.69
C ASP A 82 -8.77 -10.31 20.17
N GLY A 83 -8.99 -10.94 19.00
CA GLY A 83 -10.32 -11.01 18.39
C GLY A 83 -10.93 -9.64 18.08
N ASN A 84 -10.09 -8.60 17.97
CA ASN A 84 -10.55 -7.25 17.67
C ASN A 84 -11.16 -7.20 16.26
N GLU A 85 -12.49 -7.23 16.20
CA GLU A 85 -13.27 -7.23 14.95
C GLU A 85 -13.06 -5.97 14.10
N ASN A 86 -12.52 -4.89 14.68
CA ASN A 86 -12.22 -3.66 13.95
C ASN A 86 -10.95 -3.78 13.11
N LEU A 87 -10.08 -4.76 13.37
CA LEU A 87 -8.88 -4.98 12.58
C LEU A 87 -9.21 -5.75 11.31
N LYS A 88 -8.78 -5.22 10.16
CA LYS A 88 -8.88 -5.92 8.89
C LYS A 88 -8.11 -7.23 8.97
N ILE A 89 -8.66 -8.28 8.36
CA ILE A 89 -8.03 -9.60 8.23
C ILE A 89 -7.24 -9.61 6.91
N PRO A 90 -5.90 -9.55 6.95
CA PRO A 90 -5.08 -9.54 5.75
C PRO A 90 -4.94 -10.96 5.19
N HIS A 91 -4.98 -11.07 3.87
CA HIS A 91 -4.78 -12.32 3.15
C HIS A 91 -3.69 -12.18 2.09
N MET A 92 -2.93 -13.25 1.88
CA MET A 92 -1.98 -13.40 0.78
C MET A 92 -2.14 -14.77 0.13
N THR A 93 -1.98 -14.83 -1.19
CA THR A 93 -1.98 -16.08 -1.93
C THR A 93 -0.55 -16.48 -2.28
N LEU A 94 -0.16 -17.71 -1.92
CA LEU A 94 1.10 -18.32 -2.33
C LEU A 94 0.82 -19.46 -3.29
N GLU A 95 1.39 -19.42 -4.49
CA GLU A 95 1.28 -20.49 -5.48
C GLU A 95 2.64 -21.16 -5.68
N ILE A 96 2.66 -22.48 -5.58
CA ILE A 96 3.85 -23.30 -5.79
C ILE A 96 3.64 -24.15 -7.03
N ALA A 97 4.48 -23.95 -8.03
CA ALA A 97 4.57 -24.79 -9.22
C ALA A 97 5.71 -25.81 -9.03
N PRO A 98 5.40 -27.13 -8.97
CA PRO A 98 6.44 -28.16 -8.86
C PRO A 98 7.25 -28.24 -10.16
N LEU A 99 8.57 -28.31 -10.04
CA LEU A 99 9.50 -28.61 -11.15
C LEU A 99 10.39 -29.80 -10.78
N SER A 100 11.03 -30.43 -11.76
CA SER A 100 12.19 -31.27 -11.46
C SER A 100 13.41 -30.41 -11.07
N GLU A 101 14.38 -30.98 -10.33
CA GLU A 101 15.63 -30.29 -9.99
C GLU A 101 16.41 -29.86 -11.24
N GLN A 102 16.38 -30.71 -12.28
CA GLN A 102 17.04 -30.41 -13.54
C GLN A 102 16.39 -29.23 -14.28
N GLU A 103 15.06 -29.18 -14.38
CA GLU A 103 14.36 -28.03 -14.97
C GLU A 103 14.60 -26.75 -14.16
N TYR A 104 14.55 -26.85 -12.83
CA TYR A 104 14.78 -25.73 -11.93
C TYR A 104 16.19 -25.13 -12.13
N CYS A 105 17.22 -25.97 -12.19
CA CYS A 105 18.61 -25.52 -12.36
C CYS A 105 18.99 -25.23 -13.83
N ASN A 106 18.24 -25.72 -14.82
CA ASN A 106 18.42 -25.30 -16.22
C ASN A 106 18.00 -23.84 -16.42
N ASN A 107 16.96 -23.39 -15.70
CA ASN A 107 16.56 -22.00 -15.64
C ASN A 107 16.99 -21.34 -14.32
N LEU A 108 18.23 -20.85 -14.29
CA LEU A 108 18.80 -20.22 -13.09
C LEU A 108 18.13 -18.91 -12.67
N GLU A 109 17.20 -18.35 -13.47
CA GLU A 109 16.38 -17.25 -12.98
C GLU A 109 15.53 -17.69 -11.76
N ASN A 110 15.18 -18.98 -11.67
CA ASN A 110 14.43 -19.53 -10.54
C ASN A 110 15.16 -19.43 -9.19
N ILE A 111 16.51 -19.39 -9.20
CA ILE A 111 17.29 -19.13 -7.97
C ILE A 111 17.52 -17.65 -7.74
N CYS A 112 17.20 -16.77 -8.69
CA CYS A 112 17.36 -15.32 -8.55
C CYS A 112 16.07 -14.63 -8.10
N PHE A 113 14.92 -15.04 -8.62
CA PHE A 113 13.69 -14.29 -8.45
C PHE A 113 12.49 -15.20 -8.19
N TRP A 114 11.50 -14.68 -7.47
CA TRP A 114 10.14 -15.22 -7.47
C TRP A 114 9.61 -15.34 -8.90
N SER A 115 8.81 -16.35 -9.21
CA SER A 115 8.16 -16.46 -10.51
C SER A 115 7.24 -15.27 -10.77
N SER A 116 6.53 -14.81 -9.74
CA SER A 116 5.73 -13.58 -9.75
C SER A 116 5.57 -13.04 -8.33
N VAL A 117 5.62 -11.72 -8.16
CA VAL A 117 5.50 -11.04 -6.87
C VAL A 117 5.01 -9.60 -7.08
N ARG A 118 4.24 -9.10 -6.11
CA ARG A 118 3.89 -7.67 -6.02
C ARG A 118 4.43 -7.11 -4.72
N TYR A 119 5.27 -6.08 -4.80
CA TYR A 119 5.76 -5.38 -3.63
C TYR A 119 4.88 -4.17 -3.35
N ILE A 120 4.49 -4.00 -2.10
CA ILE A 120 3.64 -2.90 -1.64
C ILE A 120 4.21 -2.41 -0.32
N ILE A 121 4.36 -1.10 -0.18
CA ILE A 121 4.76 -0.44 1.06
C ILE A 121 3.95 0.84 1.23
N LEU A 122 3.53 1.17 2.44
CA LEU A 122 2.96 2.50 2.71
C LEU A 122 4.11 3.50 2.77
N GLU A 123 3.86 4.75 2.44
CA GLU A 123 4.83 5.81 2.73
C GLU A 123 5.12 5.92 4.24
N ASP A 124 6.10 6.73 4.62
CA ASP A 124 6.42 6.98 6.03
C ASP A 124 5.64 8.18 6.55
N GLU A 125 5.31 8.21 7.85
CA GLU A 125 4.60 9.37 8.39
C GLU A 125 5.48 10.63 8.34
N ALA A 126 4.88 11.79 8.02
CA ALA A 126 5.57 13.09 8.01
C ALA A 126 6.41 13.39 9.27
N THR A 127 6.04 12.85 10.44
CA THR A 127 6.78 13.05 11.70
C THR A 127 8.08 12.25 11.80
N GLU A 128 8.24 11.15 11.06
CA GLU A 128 9.49 10.36 11.02
C GLU A 128 10.64 11.15 10.38
N SER A 129 10.36 12.22 9.63
CA SER A 129 11.37 13.13 9.07
C SER A 129 12.28 13.82 10.11
N THR A 130 11.86 13.84 11.39
CA THR A 130 12.63 14.41 12.51
C THR A 130 13.39 13.37 13.33
N GLN A 131 13.16 12.07 13.07
CA GLN A 131 13.83 10.96 13.76
C GLN A 131 14.91 10.34 12.86
N GLU A 132 15.85 9.62 13.47
CA GLU A 132 16.87 8.87 12.72
C GLU A 132 16.19 7.82 11.83
N PHE A 133 16.34 7.97 10.51
CA PHE A 133 15.75 7.08 9.53
C PHE A 133 16.20 5.62 9.75
N ARG A 134 15.23 4.70 9.69
CA ARG A 134 15.48 3.25 9.76
C ARG A 134 15.02 2.57 8.47
N PRO A 135 15.90 1.85 7.77
CA PRO A 135 15.53 1.07 6.59
C PRO A 135 14.37 0.12 6.87
N ARG A 136 13.33 0.18 6.04
CA ARG A 136 12.14 -0.67 6.12
C ARG A 136 12.25 -1.79 5.10
N LYS A 137 11.88 -3.01 5.51
CA LYS A 137 11.87 -4.18 4.62
C LYS A 137 10.63 -4.14 3.73
N ILE A 138 10.84 -4.09 2.42
CA ILE A 138 9.79 -4.17 1.40
C ILE A 138 9.47 -5.64 1.09
N GLY A 139 10.51 -6.48 0.97
CA GLY A 139 10.34 -7.89 0.66
C GLY A 139 11.67 -8.56 0.32
N THR A 140 11.62 -9.85 -0.03
CA THR A 140 12.79 -10.57 -0.56
C THR A 140 12.60 -10.84 -2.04
N LEU A 141 13.68 -11.09 -2.77
CA LEU A 141 13.66 -11.37 -4.20
C LEU A 141 13.35 -12.85 -4.52
N ASN A 142 13.66 -13.74 -3.59
CA ASN A 142 13.51 -15.19 -3.67
C ASN A 142 13.58 -15.79 -2.25
N PRO A 143 13.43 -17.12 -2.08
CA PRO A 143 13.81 -17.78 -0.83
C PRO A 143 15.32 -17.69 -0.60
N ARG A 144 15.74 -17.30 0.62
CA ARG A 144 17.18 -17.12 0.94
C ARG A 144 18.04 -18.36 0.68
N ALA A 145 17.44 -19.54 0.77
CA ALA A 145 18.11 -20.82 0.57
C ALA A 145 17.94 -21.40 -0.84
N ALA A 146 17.29 -20.69 -1.77
CA ALA A 146 17.09 -21.14 -3.15
C ALA A 146 18.42 -21.47 -3.85
N LYS A 147 19.48 -20.68 -3.58
CA LYS A 147 20.82 -20.92 -4.13
C LYS A 147 21.40 -22.31 -3.79
N TYR A 148 20.96 -22.94 -2.69
CA TYR A 148 21.46 -24.27 -2.28
C TYR A 148 20.77 -25.42 -3.03
N LEU A 149 19.71 -25.13 -3.80
CA LEU A 149 19.06 -26.13 -4.64
C LEU A 149 19.88 -26.47 -5.87
N CYS A 150 20.75 -25.57 -6.35
CA CYS A 150 21.63 -25.82 -7.48
C CYS A 150 23.10 -25.87 -7.01
N PRO A 151 23.95 -26.76 -7.55
CA PRO A 151 25.34 -26.91 -7.10
C PRO A 151 26.20 -25.66 -7.37
N TYR A 152 27.09 -25.34 -6.42
CA TYR A 152 28.25 -24.44 -6.58
C TYR A 152 27.99 -23.09 -7.24
N MET A 153 26.94 -22.39 -6.81
CA MET A 153 26.61 -21.05 -7.30
C MET A 153 26.81 -20.00 -6.21
N GLU A 154 27.58 -18.96 -6.54
CA GLU A 154 27.53 -17.70 -5.80
C GLU A 154 26.56 -16.74 -6.48
N LEU A 155 25.81 -16.00 -5.66
CA LEU A 155 24.73 -15.13 -6.11
C LEU A 155 24.94 -13.73 -5.54
N LYS A 156 24.92 -12.71 -6.40
CA LYS A 156 25.03 -11.30 -6.01
C LYS A 156 23.94 -10.49 -6.69
N TYR A 157 23.30 -9.61 -5.94
CA TYR A 157 22.30 -8.70 -6.47
C TYR A 157 22.80 -7.26 -6.51
N HIS A 158 22.37 -6.54 -7.53
CA HIS A 158 22.67 -5.11 -7.68
C HIS A 158 21.43 -4.38 -8.20
N LEU A 159 21.16 -3.19 -7.66
CA LEU A 159 20.19 -2.27 -8.22
C LEU A 159 20.81 -1.53 -9.40
N LEU A 160 20.14 -1.54 -10.56
CA LEU A 160 20.57 -0.78 -11.74
C LEU A 160 19.94 0.62 -11.80
N ASN A 161 18.81 0.82 -11.12
CA ASN A 161 18.16 2.13 -10.91
C ASN A 161 17.45 2.15 -9.54
N GLY A 162 16.85 3.30 -9.19
CA GLY A 162 16.06 3.43 -7.96
C GLY A 162 16.89 3.40 -6.67
N SER A 163 18.22 3.48 -6.77
CA SER A 163 19.14 3.47 -5.63
C SER A 163 19.04 4.71 -4.73
N ASP A 164 18.35 5.76 -5.17
CA ASP A 164 18.03 6.92 -4.36
C ASP A 164 16.98 6.59 -3.29
N LEU A 165 16.04 5.70 -3.61
CA LEU A 165 14.93 5.30 -2.74
C LEU A 165 15.13 3.95 -2.07
N PHE A 166 15.86 3.04 -2.73
CA PHE A 166 15.95 1.64 -2.33
C PHE A 166 17.39 1.16 -2.23
N THR A 167 17.58 0.11 -1.44
CA THR A 167 18.84 -0.62 -1.35
C THR A 167 18.58 -2.12 -1.28
N LEU A 168 19.57 -2.92 -1.70
CA LEU A 168 19.55 -4.36 -1.58
C LEU A 168 20.59 -4.80 -0.57
N GLN A 169 20.16 -5.59 0.41
CA GLN A 169 21.04 -6.32 1.31
C GLN A 169 20.83 -7.81 1.04
N ASP A 170 21.81 -8.44 0.39
CA ASP A 170 21.67 -9.78 -0.19
C ASP A 170 20.45 -9.86 -1.11
N ASN A 171 19.47 -10.70 -0.78
CA ASN A 171 18.22 -10.87 -1.50
C ASN A 171 17.06 -10.06 -0.90
N VAL A 172 17.32 -9.13 0.01
CA VAL A 172 16.30 -8.36 0.74
C VAL A 172 16.27 -6.93 0.20
N LEU A 173 15.09 -6.49 -0.24
CA LEU A 173 14.82 -5.14 -0.71
C LEU A 173 14.38 -4.27 0.47
N LEU A 174 15.12 -3.18 0.69
CA LEU A 174 14.94 -2.24 1.80
C LEU A 174 14.76 -0.81 1.26
N THR A 175 14.08 0.05 2.02
CA THR A 175 14.11 1.50 1.79
C THR A 175 15.46 2.09 2.18
N ARG A 176 15.90 3.13 1.47
CA ARG A 176 17.15 3.86 1.72
C ARG A 176 16.90 5.22 2.39
N GLN A 177 15.71 5.76 2.22
CA GLN A 177 15.23 7.00 2.84
C GLN A 177 13.74 6.87 3.15
N ALA A 178 13.22 7.85 3.89
CA ALA A 178 11.79 7.96 4.12
C ALA A 178 11.05 8.12 2.78
N LEU A 179 9.97 7.38 2.60
CA LEU A 179 9.10 7.49 1.44
C LEU A 179 8.00 8.51 1.74
N ASP A 180 7.68 9.33 0.75
CA ASP A 180 6.63 10.35 0.79
C ASP A 180 5.92 10.29 -0.58
N TYR A 181 4.64 9.96 -0.59
CA TYR A 181 3.82 9.71 -1.77
C TYR A 181 3.66 10.99 -2.60
N GLU A 182 3.46 12.13 -1.95
CA GLU A 182 3.26 13.47 -2.54
C GLU A 182 4.55 14.00 -3.18
N SER A 183 5.70 13.58 -2.65
CA SER A 183 7.03 13.94 -3.18
C SER A 183 7.37 13.21 -4.48
N LEU A 184 6.70 12.09 -4.77
CA LEU A 184 6.90 11.35 -6.01
C LEU A 184 6.37 12.19 -7.17
N ASN A 185 7.27 12.50 -8.12
CA ASN A 185 6.94 13.29 -9.30
C ASN A 185 5.73 12.70 -10.02
N SER A 186 4.77 13.49 -10.52
CA SER A 186 3.54 12.95 -11.11
C SER A 186 3.77 12.09 -12.36
N THR A 187 4.91 12.27 -13.04
CA THR A 187 5.37 11.41 -14.15
C THR A 187 5.90 10.06 -13.68
N MET A 188 6.25 9.92 -12.40
CA MET A 188 6.54 8.65 -11.76
C MET A 188 5.22 8.03 -11.31
N GLU A 189 4.84 6.93 -11.95
CA GLU A 189 3.74 6.10 -11.46
C GLU A 189 4.02 5.70 -10.01
N THR A 190 2.98 5.66 -9.16
CA THR A 190 3.06 5.06 -7.80
C THR A 190 3.55 3.62 -7.80
N ASN A 191 3.51 2.99 -8.97
CA ASN A 191 4.21 1.76 -9.26
C ASN A 191 5.63 2.08 -9.75
N LEU A 192 6.54 2.29 -8.79
CA LEU A 192 7.94 2.50 -9.10
C LEU A 192 8.52 1.22 -9.70
N THR A 193 9.13 1.35 -10.88
CA THR A 193 9.82 0.24 -11.55
C THR A 193 11.31 0.27 -11.21
N VAL A 194 11.76 -0.73 -10.48
CA VAL A 194 13.17 -0.93 -10.11
C VAL A 194 13.74 -2.12 -10.88
N VAL A 195 14.91 -1.95 -11.49
CA VAL A 195 15.61 -2.95 -12.27
C VAL A 195 16.69 -3.58 -11.39
N VAL A 196 16.57 -4.87 -11.14
CA VAL A 196 17.52 -5.64 -10.34
C VAL A 196 18.31 -6.58 -11.25
N ASN A 197 19.63 -6.57 -11.10
CA ASN A 197 20.52 -7.54 -11.72
C ASN A 197 20.88 -8.63 -10.70
N CYS A 198 20.69 -9.89 -11.07
CA CYS A 198 21.17 -11.06 -10.36
C CYS A 198 22.37 -11.65 -11.13
N ALA A 199 23.56 -11.54 -10.55
CA ALA A 199 24.79 -12.12 -11.09
C ALA A 199 25.06 -13.46 -10.40
N ILE A 200 25.15 -14.52 -11.20
CA ILE A 200 25.40 -15.88 -10.78
C ILE A 200 26.79 -16.29 -11.27
N GLN A 201 27.66 -16.63 -10.34
CA GLN A 201 28.96 -17.20 -10.66
C GLN A 201 28.85 -18.72 -10.61
N LEU A 202 29.14 -19.36 -11.74
CA LEU A 202 29.23 -20.81 -11.91
C LEU A 202 30.68 -21.28 -11.69
N GLU A 203 30.93 -22.57 -11.77
CA GLU A 203 32.29 -23.10 -11.73
C GLU A 203 33.15 -22.55 -12.88
N ALA A 204 34.39 -22.15 -12.53
CA ALA A 204 35.48 -21.76 -13.44
C ALA A 204 35.13 -20.76 -14.57
N ASN A 205 34.91 -19.49 -14.20
CA ASN A 205 34.81 -18.30 -15.07
C ASN A 205 33.53 -18.13 -15.90
N ALA A 206 32.51 -18.96 -15.72
CA ALA A 206 31.20 -18.73 -16.33
C ALA A 206 30.31 -17.88 -15.40
N ASN A 207 29.97 -16.66 -15.84
CA ASN A 207 28.99 -15.81 -15.16
C ASN A 207 27.71 -15.73 -15.97
N LYS A 208 26.56 -15.78 -15.31
CA LYS A 208 25.26 -15.47 -15.91
C LYS A 208 24.62 -14.32 -15.17
N GLU A 209 23.99 -13.42 -15.92
CA GLU A 209 23.27 -12.29 -15.36
C GLU A 209 21.81 -12.33 -15.79
N PHE A 210 20.92 -12.12 -14.82
CA PHE A 210 19.49 -12.03 -15.04
C PHE A 210 18.99 -10.68 -14.54
N ARG A 211 18.35 -9.92 -15.43
CA ARG A 211 17.76 -8.62 -15.10
C ARG A 211 16.26 -8.77 -14.95
N ARG A 212 15.71 -8.16 -13.91
CA ARG A 212 14.27 -8.18 -13.67
C ARG A 212 13.74 -6.84 -13.23
N ASN A 213 12.61 -6.46 -13.80
CA ASN A 213 11.85 -5.30 -13.40
C ASN A 213 10.95 -5.69 -12.22
N LEU A 214 11.07 -4.96 -11.12
CA LEU A 214 10.24 -5.10 -9.93
C LEU A 214 9.34 -3.88 -9.83
N ASN A 215 8.04 -4.13 -9.70
CA ASN A 215 7.07 -3.07 -9.47
C ASN A 215 6.84 -2.96 -7.97
N ILE A 216 7.16 -1.79 -7.42
CA ILE A 216 6.97 -1.45 -6.01
C ILE A 216 5.85 -0.40 -5.96
N GLN A 217 4.74 -0.78 -5.36
CA GLN A 217 3.62 0.14 -5.16
C GLN A 217 3.79 0.88 -3.83
N ILE A 218 3.85 2.21 -3.89
CA ILE A 218 3.77 3.05 -2.69
C ILE A 218 2.30 3.40 -2.44
N ILE A 219 1.84 3.17 -1.23
CA ILE A 219 0.48 3.46 -0.78
C ILE A 219 0.52 4.74 0.06
N ASP A 220 -0.36 5.65 -0.32
CA ASP A 220 -0.62 6.94 0.31
C ASP A 220 -1.22 6.79 1.72
N ARG A 221 -0.90 7.72 2.60
CA ARG A 221 -1.43 7.90 3.95
C ARG A 221 -2.21 9.20 4.02
N ASN A 222 -3.25 9.22 4.85
CA ASN A 222 -3.94 10.46 5.16
C ASN A 222 -3.09 11.28 6.16
N ASP A 223 -2.12 12.04 5.64
CA ASP A 223 -1.16 12.81 6.43
C ASP A 223 -1.11 14.31 6.10
N ASN A 224 -1.84 14.75 5.06
CA ASN A 224 -2.13 16.14 4.77
C ASN A 224 -3.61 16.46 4.96
N GLY A 225 -3.90 17.68 5.37
CA GLY A 225 -5.28 18.14 5.57
C GLY A 225 -5.74 19.06 4.44
N PRO A 226 -7.06 19.33 4.38
CA PRO A 226 -7.61 20.14 3.32
C PRO A 226 -7.03 21.55 3.38
N GLU A 227 -6.87 22.16 2.20
CA GLU A 227 -6.47 23.55 2.02
C GLU A 227 -7.54 24.28 1.21
N LEU A 228 -7.99 25.43 1.71
CA LEU A 228 -8.98 26.24 1.02
C LEU A 228 -8.30 27.14 -0.02
N GLN A 229 -8.64 26.96 -1.30
CA GLN A 229 -8.12 27.80 -2.39
C GLN A 229 -8.80 29.18 -2.43
N ASN A 230 -10.11 29.21 -2.20
CA ASN A 230 -10.91 30.43 -2.30
C ASN A 230 -11.30 30.95 -0.91
N ARG A 231 -10.66 32.02 -0.43
CA ARG A 231 -11.03 32.69 0.83
C ARG A 231 -12.18 33.67 0.59
N LYS A 232 -13.43 33.19 0.57
CA LYS A 232 -14.62 34.03 0.38
C LYS A 232 -15.61 33.87 1.52
N ILE A 233 -16.23 34.98 1.92
CA ILE A 233 -17.36 34.96 2.84
C ILE A 233 -18.68 34.87 2.10
N TYR A 234 -19.46 33.84 2.42
CA TYR A 234 -20.75 33.57 1.79
C TYR A 234 -21.86 34.18 2.63
N TYR A 235 -22.15 35.43 2.32
CA TYR A 235 -23.36 36.08 2.79
C TYR A 235 -24.55 35.58 1.98
N PHE A 236 -25.39 34.78 2.61
CA PHE A 236 -26.64 34.36 1.99
C PHE A 236 -27.71 35.41 2.26
N GLN A 237 -27.93 36.26 1.25
CA GLN A 237 -29.03 37.20 1.19
C GLN A 237 -30.02 36.73 0.14
N LEU A 238 -31.24 36.44 0.57
CA LEU A 238 -32.33 36.10 -0.33
C LEU A 238 -32.92 37.37 -0.91
N THR A 239 -32.71 37.58 -2.21
CA THR A 239 -33.45 38.61 -2.98
C THR A 239 -34.90 38.20 -3.23
N ASP A 240 -35.17 36.89 -3.30
CA ASP A 240 -36.52 36.30 -3.31
C ASP A 240 -36.63 35.39 -2.07
N PRO A 241 -37.61 35.57 -1.17
CA PRO A 241 -37.74 34.75 0.01
C PRO A 241 -38.04 33.27 -0.29
N HIS A 242 -38.47 32.94 -1.52
CA HIS A 242 -38.75 31.56 -1.93
C HIS A 242 -37.49 30.84 -2.40
N PHE A 243 -37.33 29.60 -1.97
CA PHE A 243 -36.24 28.73 -2.41
C PHE A 243 -36.73 27.32 -2.70
N LYS A 244 -36.07 26.64 -3.64
CA LYS A 244 -36.37 25.26 -4.01
C LYS A 244 -35.25 24.31 -3.63
N ALA A 245 -35.61 23.09 -3.25
CA ALA A 245 -34.66 22.03 -3.00
C ALA A 245 -33.75 21.82 -4.22
N ASN A 246 -32.47 21.57 -3.97
CA ASN A 246 -31.40 21.39 -4.96
C ASN A 246 -31.02 22.64 -5.78
N GLU A 247 -31.63 23.81 -5.52
CA GLU A 247 -31.19 25.06 -6.13
C GLU A 247 -29.85 25.50 -5.52
N THR A 248 -28.94 25.99 -6.37
CA THR A 248 -27.56 26.26 -5.99
C THR A 248 -27.39 27.64 -5.36
N ILE A 249 -26.58 27.73 -4.29
CA ILE A 249 -26.24 28.96 -3.60
C ILE A 249 -24.77 29.31 -3.88
N GLY A 250 -24.55 30.49 -4.49
CA GLY A 250 -23.23 31.03 -4.74
C GLY A 250 -22.37 30.20 -5.71
N GLU A 251 -21.09 30.55 -5.77
CA GLU A 251 -20.08 29.84 -6.55
C GLU A 251 -19.59 28.57 -5.83
N LYS A 252 -19.05 27.63 -6.62
CA LYS A 252 -18.39 26.42 -6.08
C LYS A 252 -17.19 26.78 -5.21
N ILE A 253 -17.11 26.10 -4.08
CA ILE A 253 -16.00 26.18 -3.13
C ILE A 253 -15.01 25.07 -3.47
N ILE A 254 -13.71 25.40 -3.47
CA ILE A 254 -12.65 24.48 -3.85
C ILE A 254 -11.72 24.28 -2.65
N PHE A 255 -11.67 23.04 -2.18
CA PHE A 255 -10.63 22.53 -1.29
C PHE A 255 -9.63 21.71 -2.09
N THR A 256 -8.37 21.79 -1.73
CA THR A 256 -7.29 20.96 -2.27
C THR A 256 -6.68 20.18 -1.14
N ASP A 257 -6.41 18.91 -1.35
CA ASP A 257 -5.63 18.09 -0.43
C ASP A 257 -4.45 17.48 -1.19
N LYS A 258 -3.32 17.30 -0.53
CA LYS A 258 -2.17 16.67 -1.20
C LYS A 258 -2.37 15.16 -1.33
N ASP A 259 -3.11 14.58 -0.40
CA ASP A 259 -3.39 13.16 -0.36
C ASP A 259 -4.37 12.78 -1.49
N SER A 260 -4.28 11.53 -1.93
CA SER A 260 -5.19 10.90 -2.89
C SER A 260 -6.62 10.86 -2.38
N ILE A 261 -7.57 10.65 -3.30
CA ILE A 261 -8.99 10.50 -2.91
C ILE A 261 -9.17 9.27 -2.00
N ALA A 262 -8.39 8.22 -2.23
CA ALA A 262 -8.49 6.99 -1.45
C ALA A 262 -8.01 7.18 0.00
N ALA A 263 -6.96 7.98 0.22
CA ALA A 263 -6.51 8.36 1.56
C ALA A 263 -7.53 9.26 2.27
N ASN A 264 -8.12 10.22 1.54
CA ASN A 264 -9.15 11.14 2.02
C ASN A 264 -10.56 10.54 2.21
N ALA A 265 -10.72 9.22 2.18
CA ALA A 265 -12.04 8.59 2.14
C ALA A 265 -12.95 8.90 3.35
N TYR A 266 -12.37 9.36 4.47
CA TYR A 266 -13.08 9.71 5.71
C TYR A 266 -13.19 11.22 5.95
N GLN A 267 -12.68 12.04 5.04
CA GLN A 267 -12.80 13.49 5.11
C GLN A 267 -14.27 13.92 4.98
N THR A 268 -14.71 14.82 5.86
CA THR A 268 -16.12 15.23 5.94
C THR A 268 -16.30 16.71 5.59
N TYR A 269 -17.48 17.03 5.06
CA TYR A 269 -17.87 18.37 4.64
C TYR A 269 -19.22 18.71 5.26
N ARG A 270 -19.27 19.73 6.12
CA ARG A 270 -20.48 20.07 6.87
C ARG A 270 -20.73 21.57 6.93
N ILE A 271 -22.00 21.93 7.09
CA ILE A 271 -22.41 23.31 7.32
C ILE A 271 -22.50 23.58 8.82
N ILE A 272 -21.91 24.69 9.25
CA ILE A 272 -21.97 25.21 10.61
C ILE A 272 -22.85 26.47 10.61
N ASN A 273 -23.61 26.68 11.70
CA ASN A 273 -24.52 27.82 11.90
C ASN A 273 -25.77 27.84 10.99
N ASP A 274 -26.09 26.75 10.31
CA ASP A 274 -27.38 26.55 9.64
C ASP A 274 -28.48 26.20 10.66
N THR A 275 -28.96 27.20 11.40
CA THR A 275 -29.94 27.05 12.50
C THR A 275 -31.27 26.41 12.08
N ASN A 276 -31.65 26.57 10.82
CA ASN A 276 -32.91 26.09 10.26
C ASN A 276 -32.74 24.85 9.36
N GLY A 277 -31.53 24.28 9.22
CA GLY A 277 -31.27 23.12 8.37
C GLY A 277 -31.68 23.35 6.91
N LEU A 278 -31.39 24.54 6.37
CA LEU A 278 -31.83 24.97 5.04
C LEU A 278 -30.91 24.52 3.93
N VAL A 279 -29.63 24.31 4.24
CA VAL A 279 -28.59 24.12 3.25
C VAL A 279 -27.79 22.86 3.51
N GLN A 280 -27.25 22.29 2.44
CA GLN A 280 -26.33 21.16 2.53
C GLN A 280 -25.24 21.29 1.46
N PRO A 281 -24.04 20.73 1.72
CA PRO A 281 -22.98 20.73 0.74
C PRO A 281 -23.15 19.53 -0.21
N LEU A 282 -23.04 19.79 -1.51
CA LEU A 282 -22.89 18.78 -2.54
C LEU A 282 -21.44 18.79 -3.03
N CYS A 283 -20.62 17.90 -2.51
CA CYS A 283 -19.18 17.84 -2.81
C CYS A 283 -18.85 16.70 -3.78
N ASN A 284 -17.95 16.99 -4.72
CA ASN A 284 -17.37 15.99 -5.61
C ASN A 284 -15.85 16.09 -5.55
N ALA A 285 -15.18 14.94 -5.43
CA ALA A 285 -13.72 14.85 -5.40
C ALA A 285 -13.17 14.36 -6.75
N TYR A 286 -12.02 14.89 -7.16
CA TYR A 286 -11.30 14.48 -8.37
C TYR A 286 -9.79 14.61 -8.14
N GLU A 287 -8.99 13.77 -8.80
CA GLU A 287 -7.53 13.84 -8.74
C GLU A 287 -7.00 14.67 -9.92
N THR A 288 -5.96 15.45 -9.66
CA THR A 288 -5.24 16.17 -10.70
C THR A 288 -3.73 16.13 -10.47
N ASP A 289 -2.99 16.24 -11.57
CA ASP A 289 -1.54 16.30 -11.62
C ASP A 289 -1.01 17.51 -12.40
N HIS A 290 -1.87 18.50 -12.72
CA HIS A 290 -1.55 19.63 -13.61
C HIS A 290 -0.34 20.48 -13.16
N THR A 291 0.12 20.31 -11.92
CA THR A 291 1.28 21.02 -11.34
C THR A 291 2.54 20.16 -11.27
N GLY A 292 2.53 18.96 -11.84
CA GLY A 292 3.62 17.98 -11.66
C GLY A 292 3.55 17.21 -10.35
N ARG A 293 2.53 17.46 -9.51
CA ARG A 293 2.28 16.77 -8.23
C ARG A 293 0.84 16.34 -8.14
N ARG A 294 0.63 15.12 -7.67
CA ARG A 294 -0.70 14.59 -7.37
C ARG A 294 -1.31 15.39 -6.23
N ARG A 295 -2.62 15.61 -6.34
CA ARG A 295 -3.45 16.24 -5.32
C ARG A 295 -4.89 15.84 -5.59
N SER A 296 -5.67 15.74 -4.54
CA SER A 296 -7.12 15.71 -4.66
C SER A 296 -7.67 17.14 -4.66
N ILE A 297 -8.71 17.36 -5.44
CA ILE A 297 -9.50 18.58 -5.43
C ILE A 297 -10.92 18.19 -5.10
N ILE A 298 -11.48 18.88 -4.11
CA ILE A 298 -12.84 18.70 -3.69
C ILE A 298 -13.61 19.98 -3.99
N SER A 299 -14.60 19.85 -4.86
CA SER A 299 -15.48 20.95 -5.26
C SER A 299 -16.85 20.79 -4.62
N CYS A 300 -17.17 21.70 -3.71
CA CYS A 300 -18.44 21.73 -2.99
C CYS A 300 -19.35 22.84 -3.53
N GLN A 301 -20.55 22.45 -3.94
CA GLN A 301 -21.64 23.36 -4.25
C GLN A 301 -22.63 23.37 -3.09
N ILE A 302 -22.96 24.55 -2.56
CA ILE A 302 -24.03 24.63 -1.58
C ILE A 302 -25.37 24.60 -2.31
N ILE A 303 -26.31 23.80 -1.79
CA ILE A 303 -27.68 23.69 -2.29
C ILE A 303 -28.69 23.78 -1.16
N PHE A 304 -29.93 24.16 -1.48
CA PHE A 304 -31.02 24.05 -0.51
C PHE A 304 -31.41 22.60 -0.27
N ALA A 305 -31.57 22.23 1.00
CA ALA A 305 -31.98 20.90 1.42
C ALA A 305 -33.49 20.64 1.20
N ARG A 306 -34.31 21.71 1.12
CA ARG A 306 -35.78 21.62 0.99
C ARG A 306 -36.37 22.85 0.31
N ASN A 307 -37.65 22.79 -0.05
CA ASN A 307 -38.42 23.95 -0.50
C ASN A 307 -38.85 24.79 0.70
N GLY A 308 -38.97 26.11 0.55
CA GLY A 308 -39.50 26.95 1.61
C GLY A 308 -39.53 28.44 1.31
N ILE A 309 -39.86 29.18 2.36
CA ILE A 309 -39.89 30.65 2.38
C ILE A 309 -39.11 31.10 3.61
N LEU A 310 -38.09 31.96 3.44
CA LEU A 310 -37.32 32.51 4.55
C LEU A 310 -37.86 33.88 4.94
N SER A 311 -38.22 34.04 6.21
CA SER A 311 -38.74 35.29 6.77
C SER A 311 -37.65 36.24 7.30
N GLN A 312 -36.40 35.76 7.40
CA GLN A 312 -35.26 36.55 7.89
C GLN A 312 -34.42 37.07 6.71
N PRO A 313 -34.04 38.38 6.71
CA PRO A 313 -33.35 38.99 5.57
C PRO A 313 -31.87 38.62 5.46
N ASN A 314 -31.22 38.22 6.56
CA ASN A 314 -29.82 37.82 6.59
C ASN A 314 -29.69 36.47 7.27
N TYR A 315 -29.09 35.51 6.56
CA TYR A 315 -28.83 34.18 7.09
C TYR A 315 -27.40 33.81 6.74
N CYS A 316 -26.63 33.36 7.74
CA CYS A 316 -25.19 33.15 7.61
C CYS A 316 -24.84 31.76 8.07
N PHE A 317 -24.01 31.08 7.30
CA PHE A 317 -23.50 29.75 7.61
C PHE A 317 -22.06 29.64 7.11
N ILE A 318 -21.36 28.63 7.60
CA ILE A 318 -19.95 28.37 7.29
C ILE A 318 -19.87 26.96 6.71
N LEU A 319 -19.16 26.77 5.60
CA LEU A 319 -18.78 25.44 5.15
C LEU A 319 -17.45 25.07 5.80
N GLU A 320 -17.42 23.93 6.48
CA GLU A 320 -16.23 23.33 7.06
C GLU A 320 -15.87 22.05 6.33
N ALA A 321 -14.62 21.95 5.90
CA ALA A 321 -13.97 20.68 5.58
C ALA A 321 -13.22 20.22 6.83
N ASN A 322 -13.49 19.01 7.29
CA ASN A 322 -12.91 18.47 8.52
C ASN A 322 -12.35 17.07 8.28
N ASP A 323 -11.11 16.87 8.70
CA ASP A 323 -10.46 15.57 8.74
C ASP A 323 -9.99 15.24 10.15
N ASP A 324 -10.77 14.40 10.83
CA ASP A 324 -10.50 13.90 12.18
C ASP A 324 -9.58 12.67 12.19
N THR A 325 -9.19 12.16 11.02
CA THR A 325 -8.38 10.94 10.91
C THR A 325 -6.88 11.23 10.84
N ILE A 326 -6.50 12.48 10.62
CA ILE A 326 -5.11 12.97 10.68
C ILE A 326 -4.76 13.28 12.14
N LYS A 327 -3.54 12.92 12.60
CA LYS A 327 -3.10 13.08 14.00
C LYS A 327 -3.26 14.48 14.59
N THR A 328 -3.27 15.51 13.75
CA THR A 328 -3.39 16.91 14.17
C THR A 328 -4.81 17.49 14.10
N ASN A 329 -5.82 16.69 13.73
CA ASN A 329 -7.21 17.10 13.51
C ASN A 329 -7.31 18.45 12.78
N ILE A 330 -7.35 18.42 11.46
CA ILE A 330 -7.29 19.64 10.66
C ILE A 330 -8.69 19.98 10.16
N SER A 331 -9.19 21.15 10.56
CA SER A 331 -10.38 21.75 9.97
C SER A 331 -10.02 22.99 9.16
N LYS A 332 -10.67 23.15 8.01
CA LYS A 332 -10.66 24.39 7.23
C LYS A 332 -12.08 24.86 7.02
N THR A 333 -12.28 26.13 7.33
CA THR A 333 -13.57 26.79 7.18
C THR A 333 -13.51 27.83 6.08
N VAL A 334 -14.62 27.94 5.38
CA VAL A 334 -14.95 29.09 4.55
C VAL A 334 -16.25 29.65 5.12
N SER A 335 -16.11 30.76 5.82
CA SER A 335 -17.21 31.57 6.35
C SER A 335 -17.49 32.63 5.35
#